data_AF-A0A6N8J880-F1
#
_entry.id   AF-A0A6N8J880-F1
#
_cell.length_a   1.000
_cell.length_b   1.000
_cell.length_c   1.000
_cell.angle_alpha   90.00
_cell.angle_beta   90.00
_cell.angle_gamma   90.00
#
_symmetry.space_group_name_H-M   'P 1'
#
loop_
_entity.id
_entity.type
_entity.pdbx_description
1 polymer ?
#
loop_
_entity_poly.entity_id
_entity_poly.type
_entity_poly.pdbx_seq_one_letter_code
_entity_poly.pdbx_strand_id
1 'polypeptide(L)'
;MGRYFIYAFLLVSCHQLKAQSPLRMLKDSVKITGVEMVIRNATKDVKSYLFNNENGTTSFKKIGKAIQFSVGTSGFPVAGDSLYSSSDLIKTNVKIWRNGLLQSINAASTDSLTGKVIFRPALIQAERIYIEAFNSIDL
;
A
#
# COMPACT_ATOMS: atom_id res chain seq x y z
N MET A 1 19.15 -67.24 22.29
CA MET A 1 18.89 -65.83 22.64
C MET A 1 19.54 -64.89 21.61
N GLY A 2 19.12 -64.94 20.34
CA GLY A 2 19.84 -64.28 19.23
C GLY A 2 18.91 -63.71 18.16
N ARG A 3 17.78 -63.13 18.57
CA ARG A 3 16.76 -62.59 17.65
C ARG A 3 16.42 -61.11 17.87
N TYR A 4 17.03 -60.45 18.85
CA TYR A 4 16.75 -59.05 19.18
C TYR A 4 17.82 -58.05 18.70
N PHE A 5 18.96 -58.52 18.20
CA PHE A 5 20.05 -57.63 17.76
C PHE A 5 19.86 -57.01 16.37
N ILE A 6 19.01 -57.60 15.51
CA ILE A 6 18.80 -57.10 14.15
C ILE A 6 17.86 -55.88 14.11
N TYR A 7 17.04 -55.69 15.15
CA TYR A 7 16.13 -54.54 15.24
C TYR A 7 16.81 -53.26 15.74
N ALA A 8 17.97 -53.37 16.40
CA ALA A 8 18.64 -52.20 16.99
C ALA A 8 19.41 -51.34 15.97
N PHE A 9 19.81 -51.90 14.82
CA PHE A 9 20.61 -51.16 13.82
C PHE A 9 19.78 -50.45 12.75
N LEU A 10 18.48 -50.76 12.63
CA LEU A 10 17.56 -50.07 11.73
C LEU A 10 17.04 -48.73 12.30
N LEU A 11 17.30 -48.45 13.57
CA LEU A 11 16.88 -47.25 14.29
C LEU A 11 17.82 -46.04 14.14
N VAL A 12 18.91 -46.15 13.38
CA VAL A 12 19.79 -45.00 13.05
C VAL A 12 19.56 -44.56 11.61
N SER A 13 18.30 -44.34 11.27
CA SER A 13 17.91 -43.67 10.03
C SER A 13 17.77 -42.16 10.26
N CYS A 14 18.19 -41.39 9.27
CA CYS A 14 18.03 -39.93 9.12
C CYS A 14 18.95 -39.03 9.96
N HIS A 15 20.23 -39.01 9.62
CA HIS A 15 21.03 -37.79 9.81
C HIS A 15 20.73 -36.76 8.70
N GLN A 16 20.85 -35.50 9.09
CA GLN A 16 20.09 -34.37 8.60
C GLN A 16 20.52 -33.89 7.21
N LEU A 17 19.59 -33.89 6.25
CA LEU A 17 19.66 -32.98 5.12
C LEU A 17 19.04 -31.64 5.55
N LYS A 18 19.86 -30.75 6.10
CA LYS A 18 19.51 -29.32 6.15
C LYS A 18 19.59 -28.79 4.72
N ALA A 19 18.50 -28.99 3.98
CA ALA A 19 18.32 -28.40 2.67
C ALA A 19 18.44 -26.87 2.82
N GLN A 20 19.49 -26.30 2.23
CA GLN A 20 19.55 -24.86 2.02
C GLN A 20 18.31 -24.46 1.22
N SER A 21 17.53 -23.55 1.78
CA SER A 21 16.21 -23.24 1.25
C SER A 21 16.32 -22.48 -0.07
N PRO A 22 15.62 -22.91 -1.13
CA PRO A 22 15.66 -22.19 -2.40
C PRO A 22 14.92 -20.86 -2.28
N LEU A 23 15.68 -19.76 -2.34
CA LEU A 23 15.14 -18.43 -2.60
C LEU A 23 14.81 -18.35 -4.09
N ARG A 24 13.53 -18.22 -4.44
CA ARG A 24 13.11 -17.98 -5.83
C ARG A 24 12.63 -16.54 -5.95
N MET A 25 13.30 -15.79 -6.82
CA MET A 25 12.77 -14.53 -7.32
C MET A 25 12.00 -14.78 -8.62
N LEU A 26 10.74 -14.38 -8.65
CA LEU A 26 9.98 -14.21 -9.88
C LEU A 26 10.03 -12.74 -10.28
N LYS A 27 9.56 -12.43 -11.49
CA LYS A 27 9.61 -11.09 -12.09
C LYS A 27 9.15 -9.95 -11.14
N ASP A 28 8.25 -10.25 -10.18
CA ASP A 28 7.75 -9.30 -9.17
C ASP A 28 7.62 -9.88 -7.72
N SER A 29 8.34 -10.96 -7.34
CA SER A 29 8.23 -11.52 -5.97
C SER A 29 9.49 -12.18 -5.42
N VAL A 30 9.63 -12.16 -4.09
CA VAL A 30 10.66 -12.88 -3.31
C VAL A 30 9.98 -14.02 -2.53
N LYS A 31 10.34 -15.28 -2.83
CA LYS A 31 9.83 -16.47 -2.13
C LYS A 31 10.87 -17.00 -1.16
N ILE A 32 10.58 -16.93 0.14
CA ILE A 32 11.34 -17.57 1.22
C ILE A 32 10.68 -18.93 1.53
N THR A 33 11.48 -20.00 1.61
CA THR A 33 11.01 -21.35 2.00
C THR A 33 11.84 -21.84 3.18
N GLY A 34 11.30 -22.72 4.03
CA GLY A 34 12.08 -23.42 5.07
C GLY A 34 12.57 -22.62 6.28
N VAL A 35 12.17 -21.35 6.45
CA VAL A 35 12.50 -20.50 7.62
C VAL A 35 11.33 -19.58 8.01
N GLU A 36 11.37 -19.02 9.21
CA GLU A 36 10.42 -17.99 9.65
C GLU A 36 10.79 -16.60 9.10
N MET A 37 9.82 -15.95 8.46
CA MET A 37 9.87 -14.53 8.12
C MET A 37 9.08 -13.75 9.19
N VAL A 38 9.78 -13.03 10.07
CA VAL A 38 9.13 -12.29 11.16
C VAL A 38 9.09 -10.80 10.84
N ILE A 39 7.91 -10.31 10.42
CA ILE A 39 7.58 -8.89 10.31
C ILE A 39 6.71 -8.52 11.53
N ARG A 40 7.27 -7.80 12.50
CA ARG A 40 6.51 -7.31 13.66
C ARG A 40 6.10 -5.85 13.44
N ASN A 41 4.83 -5.65 13.10
CA ASN A 41 4.22 -4.32 13.03
C ASN A 41 3.45 -4.06 14.34
N ALA A 42 3.94 -3.14 15.17
CA ALA A 42 3.30 -2.74 16.43
C ALA A 42 2.01 -1.91 16.22
N THR A 43 1.73 -1.49 14.99
CA THR A 43 0.54 -0.71 14.61
C THR A 43 -0.42 -1.55 13.78
N LYS A 44 -1.15 -2.44 14.45
CA LYS A 44 -2.16 -3.35 13.85
C LYS A 44 -3.27 -2.63 13.05
N ASP A 45 -3.42 -1.31 13.24
CA ASP A 45 -4.52 -0.53 12.67
C ASP A 45 -4.12 0.38 11.50
N VAL A 46 -2.85 0.33 11.04
CA VAL A 46 -2.38 1.14 9.91
C VAL A 46 -2.22 0.27 8.66
N LYS A 47 -3.15 0.43 7.70
CA LYS A 47 -3.06 -0.15 6.35
C LYS A 47 -1.72 0.24 5.72
N SER A 48 -0.76 -0.66 5.72
CA SER A 48 0.61 -0.45 5.27
C SER A 48 1.19 -1.72 4.64
N TYR A 49 2.25 -1.58 3.85
CA TYR A 49 2.95 -2.68 3.21
C TYR A 49 4.46 -2.51 3.37
N LEU A 50 5.18 -3.63 3.40
CA LEU A 50 6.63 -3.64 3.40
C LEU A 50 7.12 -3.39 1.97
N PHE A 51 7.67 -2.21 1.74
CA PHE A 51 8.22 -1.80 0.45
C PHE A 51 9.75 -1.93 0.48
N ASN A 52 10.30 -2.67 -0.48
CA ASN A 52 11.75 -2.74 -0.69
C ASN A 52 12.18 -1.49 -1.47
N ASN A 53 12.91 -0.59 -0.82
CA ASN A 53 13.49 0.63 -1.42
C ASN A 53 14.75 0.33 -2.25
N GLU A 54 14.87 -0.90 -2.78
CA GLU A 54 16.10 -1.42 -3.40
C GLU A 54 17.21 -1.68 -2.35
N ASN A 55 18.25 -2.41 -2.73
CA ASN A 55 19.37 -2.81 -1.85
C ASN A 55 18.97 -3.55 -0.56
N GLY A 56 17.81 -4.22 -0.54
CA GLY A 56 17.35 -4.99 0.62
C GLY A 56 16.88 -4.13 1.79
N THR A 57 16.82 -2.80 1.61
CA THR A 57 16.30 -1.89 2.62
C THR A 57 14.78 -1.88 2.53
N THR A 58 14.12 -2.31 3.60
CA THR A 58 12.65 -2.36 3.64
C THR A 58 12.11 -1.22 4.49
N SER A 59 11.06 -0.56 4.01
CA SER A 59 10.34 0.47 4.73
C SER A 59 8.86 0.14 4.79
N PHE A 60 8.20 0.49 5.88
CA PHE A 60 6.75 0.43 5.95
C PHE A 60 6.16 1.64 5.24
N LYS A 61 5.53 1.44 4.09
CA LYS A 61 4.76 2.49 3.41
C LYS A 61 3.29 2.36 3.77
N LYS A 62 2.64 3.44 4.20
CA LYS A 62 1.19 3.45 4.41
C LYS A 62 0.49 3.47 3.05
N ILE A 63 -0.63 2.77 2.97
CA ILE A 63 -1.53 2.83 1.82
C ILE A 63 -2.13 4.24 1.81
N GLY A 64 -1.98 4.94 0.68
CA GLY A 64 -2.61 6.25 0.49
C GLY A 64 -4.13 6.18 0.62
N LYS A 65 -4.77 7.32 0.90
CA LYS A 65 -6.23 7.43 0.90
C LYS A 65 -6.70 7.88 -0.48
N ALA A 66 -7.77 7.29 -0.98
CA ALA A 66 -8.39 7.70 -2.24
C ALA A 66 -9.84 8.10 -2.00
N ILE A 67 -10.25 9.20 -2.61
CA ILE A 67 -11.62 9.70 -2.59
C ILE A 67 -12.11 9.75 -4.03
N GLN A 68 -13.25 9.14 -4.30
CA GLN A 68 -13.88 9.16 -5.62
C GLN A 68 -15.34 9.54 -5.51
N PHE A 69 -15.78 10.47 -6.36
CA PHE A 69 -17.19 10.85 -6.44
C PHE A 69 -17.56 11.33 -7.84
N SER A 70 -18.87 11.37 -8.10
CA SER A 70 -19.44 12.11 -9.22
C SER A 70 -20.02 13.42 -8.69
N VAL A 71 -19.78 14.53 -9.39
CA VAL A 71 -20.31 15.84 -9.02
C VAL A 71 -21.84 15.80 -9.05
N GLY A 72 -22.47 16.26 -7.97
CA GLY A 72 -23.92 16.21 -7.77
C GLY A 72 -24.41 15.00 -6.96
N THR A 73 -23.53 14.07 -6.57
CA THR A 73 -23.88 13.00 -5.63
C THR A 73 -24.07 13.56 -4.22
N SER A 74 -25.09 13.07 -3.50
CA SER A 74 -25.36 13.47 -2.11
C SER A 74 -24.10 13.35 -1.24
N GLY A 75 -23.80 14.41 -0.48
CA GLY A 75 -22.61 14.51 0.37
C GLY A 75 -21.32 14.94 -0.34
N PHE A 76 -21.37 15.21 -1.65
CA PHE A 76 -20.26 15.72 -2.45
C PHE A 76 -20.63 17.05 -3.12
N PRO A 77 -19.64 17.80 -3.64
CA PRO A 77 -19.89 19.06 -4.32
C PRO A 77 -20.85 18.94 -5.50
N VAL A 78 -21.60 20.02 -5.75
CA VAL A 78 -22.53 20.12 -6.88
C VAL A 78 -21.94 20.99 -8.00
N ALA A 79 -22.60 21.03 -9.16
CA ALA A 79 -22.15 21.85 -10.28
C ALA A 79 -22.08 23.34 -9.88
N GLY A 80 -20.99 24.01 -10.25
CA GLY A 80 -20.69 25.39 -9.85
C GLY A 80 -19.80 25.51 -8.62
N ASP A 81 -19.71 24.47 -7.79
CA ASP A 81 -18.78 24.47 -6.67
C ASP A 81 -17.33 24.43 -7.15
N SER A 82 -16.47 25.20 -6.49
CA SER A 82 -15.03 25.21 -6.75
C SER A 82 -14.22 24.61 -5.61
N LEU A 83 -14.86 24.16 -4.54
CA LEU A 83 -14.20 23.73 -3.31
C LEU A 83 -14.69 22.35 -2.87
N TYR A 84 -13.75 21.51 -2.45
CA TYR A 84 -14.01 20.26 -1.74
C TYR A 84 -13.11 20.19 -0.51
N SER A 85 -13.62 19.73 0.62
CA SER A 85 -12.84 19.62 1.86
C SER A 85 -12.90 18.20 2.39
N SER A 86 -11.77 17.66 2.81
CA SER A 86 -11.71 16.39 3.54
C SER A 86 -10.52 16.36 4.50
N SER A 87 -10.76 15.87 5.73
CA SER A 87 -9.71 15.65 6.73
C SER A 87 -8.65 14.65 6.26
N ASP A 88 -8.99 13.79 5.30
CA ASP A 88 -8.07 12.78 4.75
C ASP A 88 -6.95 13.40 3.91
N LEU A 89 -7.08 14.66 3.53
CA LEU A 89 -6.10 15.38 2.70
C LEU A 89 -5.09 16.19 3.53
N ILE A 90 -5.33 16.35 4.84
CA ILE A 90 -4.48 17.14 5.74
C ILE A 90 -3.10 16.48 5.86
N LYS A 91 -2.03 17.27 5.68
CA LYS A 91 -0.62 16.83 5.71
C LYS A 91 -0.28 15.71 4.71
N THR A 92 -0.99 15.66 3.59
CA THR A 92 -0.71 14.69 2.52
C THR A 92 -0.30 15.40 1.23
N ASN A 93 0.42 14.68 0.36
CA ASN A 93 0.55 15.04 -1.03
C ASN A 93 -0.67 14.54 -1.78
N VAL A 94 -1.20 15.35 -2.69
CA VAL A 94 -2.46 15.08 -3.35
C VAL A 94 -2.31 15.13 -4.87
N LYS A 95 -2.84 14.11 -5.55
CA LYS A 95 -3.06 14.10 -7.00
C LYS A 95 -4.56 14.09 -7.26
N ILE A 96 -4.98 14.79 -8.31
CA ILE A 96 -6.39 15.01 -8.62
C ILE A 96 -6.62 14.68 -10.08
N TRP A 97 -7.64 13.89 -10.36
CA TRP A 97 -8.10 13.57 -11.70
C TRP A 97 -9.54 14.04 -11.88
N ARG A 98 -9.80 14.66 -13.04
CA ARG A 98 -11.16 14.99 -13.52
C ARG A 98 -11.41 14.17 -14.77
N ASN A 99 -12.47 13.37 -14.77
CA ASN A 99 -12.85 12.48 -15.86
C ASN A 99 -11.69 11.58 -16.35
N GLY A 100 -10.85 11.13 -15.42
CA GLY A 100 -9.68 10.29 -15.72
C GLY A 100 -8.42 11.04 -16.16
N LEU A 101 -8.46 12.37 -16.29
CA LEU A 101 -7.31 13.20 -16.65
C LEU A 101 -6.68 13.83 -15.42
N LEU A 102 -5.37 13.62 -15.24
CA LEU A 102 -4.60 14.23 -14.16
C LEU A 102 -4.60 15.76 -14.32
N GLN A 103 -4.92 16.46 -13.24
CA GLN A 103 -4.99 17.91 -13.22
C GLN A 103 -3.64 18.52 -12.88
N SER A 104 -3.32 19.63 -13.55
CA SER A 104 -2.19 20.47 -13.15
C SER A 104 -2.54 21.30 -11.92
N ILE A 105 -1.53 21.83 -11.23
CA ILE A 105 -1.74 22.68 -10.04
C ILE A 105 -2.57 23.95 -10.33
N ASN A 106 -2.56 24.43 -11.57
CA ASN A 106 -3.35 25.58 -11.99
C ASN A 106 -4.84 25.21 -12.15
N ALA A 107 -5.13 23.98 -12.56
CA ALA A 107 -6.49 23.47 -12.76
C ALA A 107 -7.09 22.87 -11.48
N ALA A 108 -6.26 22.32 -10.60
CA ALA A 108 -6.69 21.88 -9.27
C ALA A 108 -5.53 22.01 -8.28
N SER A 109 -5.75 22.78 -7.21
CA SER A 109 -4.75 23.02 -6.16
C SER A 109 -5.24 22.50 -4.83
N THR A 110 -4.33 22.05 -3.96
CA THR A 110 -4.67 21.57 -2.61
C THR A 110 -4.00 22.44 -1.55
N ASP A 111 -4.75 22.81 -0.52
CA ASP A 111 -4.22 23.31 0.75
C ASP A 111 -4.10 22.13 1.73
N SER A 112 -2.86 21.70 1.98
CA SER A 112 -2.55 20.57 2.84
C SER A 112 -2.70 20.88 4.34
N LEU A 113 -2.80 22.15 4.75
CA LEU A 113 -3.04 22.52 6.15
C LEU A 113 -4.50 22.30 6.52
N THR A 114 -5.41 22.66 5.61
CA THR A 114 -6.86 22.59 5.84
C THR A 114 -7.55 21.42 5.15
N GLY A 115 -6.85 20.68 4.29
CA GLY A 115 -7.40 19.55 3.54
C GLY A 115 -8.40 19.97 2.47
N LYS A 116 -8.20 21.17 1.89
CA LYS A 116 -9.09 21.75 0.87
C LYS A 116 -8.53 21.56 -0.53
N VAL A 117 -9.39 21.19 -1.46
CA VAL A 117 -9.13 21.17 -2.89
C VAL A 117 -9.89 22.32 -3.54
N ILE A 118 -9.20 23.05 -4.42
CA ILE A 118 -9.76 24.15 -5.20
C ILE A 118 -9.71 23.76 -6.68
N PHE A 119 -10.87 23.68 -7.33
CA PHE A 119 -11.02 23.35 -8.74
C PHE A 119 -11.14 24.61 -9.60
N ARG A 120 -10.42 24.63 -10.73
CA ARG A 120 -10.45 25.69 -11.74
C ARG A 120 -10.41 25.04 -13.14
N PRO A 121 -11.46 25.19 -13.97
CA PRO A 121 -12.73 25.85 -13.67
C PRO A 121 -13.53 25.11 -12.59
N ALA A 122 -14.62 25.73 -12.12
CA ALA A 122 -15.57 25.12 -11.21
C ALA A 122 -16.05 23.74 -11.72
N LEU A 123 -16.56 22.93 -10.79
CA LEU A 123 -17.04 21.59 -11.08
C LEU A 123 -18.29 21.63 -11.96
N ILE A 124 -18.39 20.67 -12.89
CA ILE A 124 -19.52 20.51 -13.80
C ILE A 124 -20.30 19.25 -13.40
N GLN A 125 -21.62 19.27 -13.61
CA GLN A 125 -22.49 18.14 -13.28
C GLN A 125 -21.97 16.83 -13.90
N ALA A 126 -22.02 15.75 -13.12
CA ALA A 126 -21.61 14.40 -13.52
C ALA A 126 -20.12 14.23 -13.88
N GLU A 127 -19.26 15.22 -13.62
CA GLU A 127 -17.81 14.99 -13.67
C GLU A 127 -17.40 13.93 -12.66
N ARG A 128 -16.50 13.05 -13.07
CA ARG A 128 -15.89 12.04 -12.20
C ARG A 128 -14.62 12.61 -11.60
N ILE A 129 -14.61 12.75 -10.28
CA ILE A 129 -13.47 13.26 -9.52
C ILE A 129 -12.82 12.08 -8.80
N TYR A 130 -11.51 11.95 -8.96
CA TYR A 130 -10.68 11.01 -8.20
C TYR A 130 -9.53 11.78 -7.57
N ILE A 131 -9.36 11.63 -6.26
CA ILE A 131 -8.35 12.32 -5.46
C ILE A 131 -7.54 11.26 -4.73
N GLU A 132 -6.24 11.25 -4.96
CA GLU A 132 -5.31 10.36 -4.27
C GLU A 132 -4.46 11.18 -3.31
N ALA A 133 -4.50 10.82 -2.03
CA ALA A 133 -3.67 11.36 -0.97
C ALA A 133 -2.63 10.32 -0.55
N PHE A 134 -1.35 10.69 -0.64
CA PHE A 134 -0.23 9.87 -0.21
C PHE A 134 0.65 10.65 0.74
N ASN A 135 1.28 9.95 1.69
CA ASN A 135 2.17 10.63 2.62
C ASN A 135 3.35 11.23 1.84
N SER A 136 3.77 12.43 2.25
CA SER A 136 5.16 12.80 2.00
C SER A 136 6.05 11.70 2.54
N ILE A 137 7.02 11.29 1.71
CA ILE A 137 8.17 10.57 2.22
C ILE A 137 8.73 11.51 3.29
N ASP A 138 8.70 11.09 4.56
CA ASP A 138 9.56 11.71 5.56
C ASP A 138 10.99 11.49 5.04
N LEU A 139 11.57 12.54 4.45
CA LEU A 139 12.96 12.59 4.03
C LEU A 139 13.86 12.69 5.27
#